data_AF-A0AA35SZW7-F1
#
_entry.id   AF-A0AA35SZW7-F1
#
_cell.length_a   1.000
_cell.length_b   1.000
_cell.length_c   1.000
_cell.angle_alpha   90.00
_cell.angle_beta   90.00
_cell.angle_gamma   90.00
#
_symmetry.space_group_name_H-M   'P 1'
#
loop_
_entity.id
_entity.type
_entity.pdbx_description
1 polymer ?
#
loop_
_entity_poly.entity_id
_entity_poly.type
_entity_poly.pdbx_seq_one_letter_code
_entity_poly.pdbx_strand_id
1 'polypeptide(L)'
;MSLNDALESEGIEVVETDLGEYIIQLAKEYPSHIIAPAIHKTRTQITELFHEHHAKYGLTERVEEVATIVNEARTVLREQFVKADVGITGANFLLAESGSSVLVTNEGNGDLTSSLPRVHIVTASIEKVLPSYDDLSVFLRILARSATGQEMSSYTSIYSGPAHSNDMDGPSEYHVVLLDNGRSKMLQGEFWEMLRCIRCGACMNHCPVYQSIGGHAYGWVYPGPMGSVWTPLLVGLQNAANLPNACTLNGRCEEVCPVKIPLPKLLRTLRTQIFERGMIDWKSRIGLAMWGWMARNPLLFRCWVNLGSIFLSKLGSKKGSFHHLPFAGGWTEERDFPAPSGRSFVSQWHSGKDH
;
A
#
# COMPACT_ATOMS: atom_id res chain seq x y z
N MET A 1 -7.18 5.28 8.24
CA MET A 1 -8.50 5.92 8.41
C MET A 1 -8.52 6.35 9.86
N SER A 2 -8.71 7.64 10.17
CA SER A 2 -8.71 8.12 11.56
C SER A 2 -10.02 7.80 12.28
N LEU A 3 -10.63 6.65 11.98
CA LEU A 3 -11.87 6.22 12.61
C LEU A 3 -11.60 5.85 14.07
N ASN A 4 -10.53 5.08 14.32
CA ASN A 4 -10.13 4.73 15.68
C ASN A 4 -9.86 6.00 16.50
N ASP A 5 -9.01 6.91 15.99
CA ASP A 5 -8.74 8.20 16.64
C ASP A 5 -10.02 8.99 16.94
N ALA A 6 -10.97 9.03 16.01
CA ALA A 6 -12.24 9.73 16.18
C ALA A 6 -13.13 9.09 17.26
N LEU A 7 -13.24 7.75 17.27
CA LEU A 7 -14.01 7.02 18.27
C LEU A 7 -13.36 7.13 19.67
N GLU A 8 -12.04 7.00 19.75
CA GLU A 8 -11.28 7.18 20.99
C GLU A 8 -11.42 8.60 21.55
N SER A 9 -11.49 9.62 20.68
CA SER A 9 -11.72 11.01 21.11
C SER A 9 -13.10 11.24 21.74
N GLU A 10 -14.08 10.39 21.41
CA GLU A 10 -15.42 10.37 22.01
C GLU A 10 -15.49 9.42 23.24
N GLY A 11 -14.35 8.91 23.70
CA GLY A 11 -14.27 8.05 24.89
C GLY A 11 -14.66 6.59 24.64
N ILE A 12 -14.72 6.15 23.39
CA ILE A 12 -15.01 4.76 23.02
C ILE A 12 -13.71 3.96 23.01
N GLU A 13 -13.69 2.82 23.69
CA GLU A 13 -12.59 1.86 23.59
C GLU A 13 -12.64 1.15 22.23
N VAL A 14 -11.55 1.22 21.46
CA VAL A 14 -11.43 0.59 20.15
C VAL A 14 -10.32 -0.45 20.19
N VAL A 15 -10.61 -1.66 19.71
CA VAL A 15 -9.64 -2.75 19.64
C VAL A 15 -9.65 -3.33 18.24
N GLU A 16 -8.49 -3.34 17.58
CA GLU A 16 -8.30 -4.03 16.31
C GLU A 16 -8.33 -5.54 16.51
N THR A 17 -9.02 -6.25 15.62
CA THR A 17 -9.32 -7.68 15.79
C THR A 17 -8.54 -8.60 14.87
N ASP A 18 -7.98 -8.05 13.78
CA ASP A 18 -6.99 -8.73 12.93
C ASP A 18 -5.64 -8.72 13.63
N LEU A 19 -4.91 -9.83 13.63
CA LEU A 19 -3.64 -9.91 14.38
C LEU A 19 -2.62 -8.88 13.88
N GLY A 20 -2.54 -8.68 12.56
CA GLY A 20 -1.66 -7.71 11.95
C GLY A 20 -2.01 -6.29 12.37
N GLU A 21 -3.28 -5.90 12.25
CA GLU A 21 -3.74 -4.56 12.67
C GLU A 21 -3.63 -4.36 14.20
N TYR A 22 -3.89 -5.39 15.01
CA TYR A 22 -3.72 -5.34 16.46
C TYR A 22 -2.27 -5.05 16.87
N ILE A 23 -1.30 -5.72 16.24
CA ILE A 23 0.13 -5.44 16.46
C ILE A 23 0.45 -3.98 16.12
N ILE A 24 -0.09 -3.46 15.01
CA ILE A 24 0.14 -2.07 14.58
C ILE A 24 -0.54 -1.07 15.51
N GLN A 25 -1.74 -1.38 16.02
CA GLN A 25 -2.45 -0.58 17.01
C GLN A 25 -1.64 -0.45 18.30
N LEU A 26 -1.12 -1.57 18.83
CA LEU A 26 -0.24 -1.56 20.00
C LEU A 26 1.03 -0.74 19.75
N ALA A 27 1.63 -0.90 18.57
CA ALA A 27 2.84 -0.17 18.18
C ALA A 27 2.60 1.32 17.90
N LYS A 28 1.34 1.76 17.75
CA LYS A 28 0.95 3.12 17.31
C LYS A 28 1.61 3.52 15.98
N GLU A 29 1.61 2.59 15.04
CA GLU A 29 2.20 2.77 13.71
C GLU A 29 1.13 2.75 12.62
N TYR A 30 1.52 3.03 11.38
CA TYR A 30 0.68 2.80 10.21
C TYR A 30 0.98 1.42 9.58
N PRO A 31 0.01 0.79 8.91
CA PRO A 31 0.25 -0.47 8.20
C PRO A 31 1.26 -0.26 7.07
N SER A 32 2.19 -1.21 6.90
CA SER A 32 3.15 -1.16 5.78
C SER A 32 2.66 -1.94 4.55
N HIS A 33 1.67 -2.82 4.69
CA HIS A 33 1.10 -3.58 3.58
C HIS A 33 -0.42 -3.75 3.73
N ILE A 34 -1.15 -3.75 2.61
CA ILE A 34 -2.62 -3.75 2.63
C ILE A 34 -3.29 -5.07 3.03
N ILE A 35 -2.59 -6.20 2.94
CA ILE A 35 -3.06 -7.52 3.40
C ILE A 35 -2.20 -8.10 4.54
N ALA A 36 -1.09 -7.44 4.86
CA ALA A 36 -0.11 -7.94 5.85
C ALA A 36 0.44 -6.76 6.65
N PRO A 37 -0.41 -6.08 7.46
CA PRO A 37 -0.12 -4.77 8.06
C PRO A 37 1.23 -4.69 8.77
N ALA A 38 1.57 -5.73 9.52
CA ALA A 38 2.76 -5.84 10.35
C ALA A 38 3.95 -6.55 9.67
N ILE A 39 3.98 -6.69 8.33
CA ILE A 39 5.06 -7.43 7.63
C ILE A 39 6.47 -6.87 7.85
N HIS A 40 6.58 -5.63 8.31
CA HIS A 40 7.86 -4.98 8.61
C HIS A 40 8.36 -5.26 10.05
N LYS A 41 7.53 -5.87 10.91
CA LYS A 41 7.90 -6.21 12.29
C LYS A 41 8.57 -7.58 12.32
N THR A 42 9.65 -7.65 13.10
CA THR A 42 10.31 -8.92 13.44
C THR A 42 9.59 -9.61 14.59
N ARG A 43 9.76 -10.93 14.70
CA ARG A 43 9.22 -11.71 15.82
C ARG A 43 9.62 -11.15 17.18
N THR A 44 10.89 -10.79 17.35
CA THR A 44 11.40 -10.22 18.62
C THR A 44 10.71 -8.90 18.98
N GLN A 45 10.46 -8.03 17.99
CA GLN A 45 9.72 -6.79 18.23
C GLN A 45 8.27 -7.05 18.66
N ILE A 46 7.62 -8.06 18.07
CA ILE A 46 6.26 -8.44 18.45
C ILE A 46 6.23 -9.00 19.87
N THR A 47 7.18 -9.88 20.23
CA THR A 47 7.29 -10.44 21.59
C THR A 47 7.48 -9.34 22.64
N GLU A 48 8.35 -8.35 22.37
CA GLU A 48 8.55 -7.24 23.31
C GLU A 48 7.29 -6.39 23.46
N LEU A 49 6.64 -6.08 22.33
CA LEU A 49 5.40 -5.32 22.33
C LEU A 49 4.29 -6.02 23.13
N PHE A 50 4.14 -7.34 22.96
CA PHE A 50 3.18 -8.12 23.73
C PHE A 50 3.52 -8.16 25.21
N HIS A 51 4.80 -8.36 25.57
CA HIS A 51 5.23 -8.32 26.96
C HIS A 51 4.90 -6.98 27.65
N GLU A 52 5.11 -5.85 26.95
CA GLU A 52 4.79 -4.51 27.46
C GLU A 52 3.27 -4.30 27.63
N HIS A 53 2.48 -4.72 26.65
CA HIS A 53 1.06 -4.37 26.60
C HIS A 53 0.11 -5.42 27.19
N HIS A 54 0.54 -6.68 27.31
CA HIS A 54 -0.27 -7.78 27.82
C HIS A 54 -0.05 -8.08 29.31
N ALA A 55 0.90 -7.43 29.97
CA ALA A 55 1.11 -7.54 31.42
C ALA A 55 -0.18 -7.25 32.22
N LYS A 56 -1.03 -6.33 31.75
CA LYS A 56 -2.33 -6.01 32.36
C LYS A 56 -3.35 -7.17 32.33
N TYR A 57 -3.12 -8.15 31.45
CA TYR A 57 -3.92 -9.39 31.35
C TYR A 57 -3.26 -10.56 32.08
N GLY A 58 -2.18 -10.33 32.85
CA GLY A 58 -1.45 -11.37 33.58
C GLY A 58 -0.46 -12.16 32.71
N LEU A 59 -0.19 -11.71 31.49
CA LEU A 59 0.77 -12.33 30.57
C LEU A 59 2.11 -11.58 30.69
N THR A 60 2.99 -12.06 31.57
CA THR A 60 4.25 -11.37 31.93
C THR A 60 5.50 -12.04 31.40
N GLU A 61 5.39 -13.23 30.80
CA GLU A 61 6.54 -13.95 30.25
C GLU A 61 6.78 -13.57 28.79
N ARG A 62 8.05 -13.54 28.38
CA ARG A 62 8.40 -13.36 26.97
C ARG A 62 8.32 -14.71 26.25
N VAL A 63 7.59 -14.75 25.15
CA VAL A 63 7.40 -15.95 24.33
C VAL A 63 8.07 -15.82 22.97
N GLU A 64 8.80 -16.85 22.54
CA GLU A 64 9.55 -16.84 21.27
C GLU A 64 8.97 -17.76 20.19
N GLU A 65 8.15 -18.74 20.60
CA GLU A 65 7.53 -19.70 19.70
C GLU A 65 6.30 -19.07 19.04
N VAL A 66 6.18 -19.22 17.71
CA VAL A 66 5.20 -18.48 16.90
C VAL A 66 3.77 -18.85 17.28
N ALA A 67 3.47 -20.14 17.46
CA ALA A 67 2.14 -20.55 17.85
C ALA A 67 1.76 -20.01 19.24
N THR A 68 2.72 -19.91 20.16
CA THR A 68 2.55 -19.34 21.49
C THR A 68 2.27 -17.84 21.42
N ILE A 69 3.02 -17.07 20.62
CA ILE A 69 2.76 -15.64 20.38
C ILE A 69 1.34 -15.42 19.84
N VAL A 70 0.92 -16.21 18.85
CA VAL A 70 -0.43 -16.11 18.26
C VAL A 70 -1.51 -16.49 19.28
N ASN A 71 -1.29 -17.55 20.08
CA ASN A 71 -2.23 -17.97 21.12
C ASN A 71 -2.38 -16.92 22.24
N GLU A 72 -1.30 -16.22 22.58
CA GLU A 72 -1.33 -15.13 23.55
C GLU A 72 -2.25 -14.00 23.08
N ALA A 73 -2.02 -13.49 21.85
CA ALA A 73 -2.88 -12.48 21.24
C ALA A 73 -4.33 -12.94 21.16
N ARG A 74 -4.55 -14.20 20.75
CA ARG A 74 -5.89 -14.80 20.69
C ARG A 74 -6.58 -14.80 22.06
N THR A 75 -5.85 -15.10 23.14
CA THR A 75 -6.39 -15.12 24.51
C THR A 75 -6.86 -13.72 24.91
N VAL A 76 -6.06 -12.70 24.63
CA VAL A 76 -6.42 -11.29 24.88
C VAL A 76 -7.64 -10.87 24.07
N LEU A 77 -7.62 -11.11 22.76
CA LEU A 77 -8.71 -10.67 21.86
C LEU A 77 -10.01 -11.42 22.12
N ARG A 78 -9.97 -12.68 22.58
CA ARG A 78 -11.16 -13.49 22.90
C ARG A 78 -12.09 -12.79 23.88
N GLU A 79 -11.54 -12.18 24.93
CA GLU A 79 -12.35 -11.45 25.89
C GLU A 79 -12.96 -10.18 25.29
N GLN A 80 -12.22 -9.50 24.43
CA GLN A 80 -12.67 -8.27 23.79
C GLN A 80 -13.86 -8.53 22.86
N PHE A 81 -13.82 -9.60 22.06
CA PHE A 81 -14.94 -10.00 21.21
C PHE A 81 -16.25 -10.24 22.00
N VAL A 82 -16.16 -10.84 23.19
CA VAL A 82 -17.34 -11.15 24.03
C VAL A 82 -17.87 -9.92 24.75
N LYS A 83 -17.00 -8.98 25.10
CA LYS A 83 -17.36 -7.74 25.82
C LYS A 83 -17.85 -6.62 24.90
N ALA A 84 -17.50 -6.67 23.61
CA ALA A 84 -17.79 -5.59 22.68
C ALA A 84 -19.29 -5.34 22.47
N ASP A 85 -19.71 -4.08 22.57
CA ASP A 85 -21.07 -3.65 22.28
C ASP A 85 -21.37 -3.57 20.77
N VAL A 86 -20.34 -3.17 19.99
CA VAL A 86 -20.43 -2.88 18.56
C VAL A 86 -19.26 -3.53 17.83
N GLY A 87 -19.58 -4.26 16.76
CA GLY A 87 -18.63 -4.77 15.79
C GLY A 87 -18.56 -3.87 14.57
N ILE A 88 -17.36 -3.43 14.18
CA ILE A 88 -17.15 -2.66 12.95
C ILE A 88 -16.31 -3.50 12.00
N THR A 89 -16.82 -3.74 10.78
CA THR A 89 -16.06 -4.44 9.74
C THR A 89 -15.96 -3.61 8.48
N GLY A 90 -14.99 -3.96 7.64
CA GLY A 90 -15.00 -3.56 6.24
C GLY A 90 -15.94 -4.43 5.39
N ALA A 91 -15.91 -4.20 4.08
CA ALA A 91 -16.40 -5.17 3.09
C ALA A 91 -15.42 -5.28 1.92
N ASN A 92 -15.15 -6.50 1.49
CA ASN A 92 -14.40 -6.75 0.26
C ASN A 92 -15.25 -6.45 -0.97
N PHE A 93 -16.54 -6.84 -0.91
CA PHE A 93 -17.54 -6.63 -1.95
C PHE A 93 -18.91 -6.32 -1.34
N LEU A 94 -19.78 -5.67 -2.13
CA LEU A 94 -21.20 -5.46 -1.83
C LEU A 94 -22.01 -6.06 -2.98
N LEU A 95 -23.11 -6.75 -2.72
CA LEU A 95 -23.94 -7.36 -3.76
C LEU A 95 -25.19 -6.52 -4.01
N ALA A 96 -25.36 -6.06 -5.25
CA ALA A 96 -26.51 -5.26 -5.63
C ALA A 96 -27.81 -6.08 -5.65
N GLU A 97 -27.76 -7.35 -6.08
CA GLU A 97 -28.97 -8.17 -6.19
C GLU A 97 -29.62 -8.52 -4.84
N SER A 98 -28.82 -8.68 -3.78
CA SER A 98 -29.28 -9.12 -2.47
C SER A 98 -29.19 -8.04 -1.39
N GLY A 99 -28.47 -6.95 -1.66
CA GLY A 99 -28.14 -5.94 -0.64
C GLY A 99 -27.14 -6.43 0.41
N SER A 100 -26.43 -7.54 0.16
CA SER A 100 -25.51 -8.14 1.13
C SER A 100 -24.12 -7.52 1.11
N SER A 101 -23.43 -7.52 2.24
CA SER A 101 -21.99 -7.28 2.31
C SER A 101 -21.21 -8.59 2.33
N VAL A 102 -20.02 -8.60 1.73
CA VAL A 102 -19.13 -9.77 1.68
C VAL A 102 -17.80 -9.42 2.33
N LEU A 103 -17.41 -10.23 3.32
CA LEU A 103 -16.14 -10.12 4.01
C LEU A 103 -15.30 -11.38 3.77
N VAL A 104 -14.02 -11.19 3.47
CA VAL A 104 -13.06 -12.25 3.17
C VAL A 104 -11.95 -12.18 4.22
N THR A 105 -11.76 -13.24 5.00
CA THR A 105 -10.70 -13.31 6.02
C THR A 105 -10.02 -14.68 6.03
N ASN A 106 -8.84 -14.74 6.65
CA ASN A 106 -8.12 -16.00 6.89
C ASN A 106 -8.02 -16.37 8.39
N GLU A 107 -8.43 -15.46 9.29
CA GLU A 107 -8.22 -15.60 10.74
C GLU A 107 -9.52 -15.79 11.52
N GLY A 108 -10.69 -15.63 10.88
CA GLY A 108 -12.02 -15.80 11.50
C GLY A 108 -12.43 -14.65 12.42
N ASN A 109 -11.56 -13.66 12.63
CA ASN A 109 -11.83 -12.45 13.42
C ASN A 109 -13.04 -11.66 12.89
N GLY A 110 -13.26 -11.65 11.57
CA GLY A 110 -14.41 -10.99 10.95
C GLY A 110 -15.76 -11.55 11.42
N ASP A 111 -15.86 -12.88 11.56
CA ASP A 111 -17.08 -13.54 12.03
C ASP A 111 -17.34 -13.25 13.51
N LEU A 112 -16.28 -13.27 14.33
CA LEU A 112 -16.39 -12.91 15.74
C LEU A 112 -16.77 -11.44 15.93
N THR A 113 -16.24 -10.55 15.08
CA THR A 113 -16.54 -9.11 15.12
C THR A 113 -17.97 -8.84 14.68
N SER A 114 -18.52 -9.60 13.73
CA SER A 114 -19.85 -9.33 13.16
C SER A 114 -20.99 -10.01 13.93
N SER A 115 -20.76 -11.20 14.49
CA SER A 115 -21.84 -12.03 15.05
C SER A 115 -21.98 -11.95 16.57
N LEU A 116 -20.91 -11.66 17.32
CA LEU A 116 -20.96 -11.62 18.79
C LEU A 116 -21.50 -10.30 19.35
N PRO A 117 -21.09 -9.12 18.84
CA PRO A 117 -21.62 -7.85 19.32
C PRO A 117 -23.10 -7.67 18.95
N ARG A 118 -23.82 -6.90 19.78
CA ARG A 118 -25.25 -6.60 19.55
C ARG A 118 -25.49 -5.79 18.28
N VAL A 119 -24.54 -4.96 17.89
CA VAL A 119 -24.63 -4.09 16.71
C VAL A 119 -23.48 -4.41 15.74
N HIS A 120 -23.79 -4.59 14.46
CA HIS A 120 -22.80 -4.73 13.40
C HIS A 120 -22.86 -3.52 12.45
N ILE A 121 -21.73 -2.84 12.29
CA ILE A 121 -21.57 -1.73 11.35
C ILE A 121 -20.58 -2.15 10.26
N VAL A 122 -21.04 -2.12 9.02
CA VAL A 122 -20.21 -2.34 7.84
C VAL A 122 -19.82 -0.99 7.25
N THR A 123 -18.51 -0.75 7.16
CA THR A 123 -17.96 0.40 6.44
C THR A 123 -17.41 -0.05 5.10
N ALA A 124 -17.98 0.45 4.01
CA ALA A 124 -17.61 0.02 2.67
C ALA A 124 -17.65 1.20 1.71
N SER A 125 -16.75 1.21 0.73
CA SER A 125 -16.73 2.27 -0.26
C SER A 125 -17.51 1.88 -1.51
N ILE A 126 -18.06 2.86 -2.22
CA ILE A 126 -19.07 2.66 -3.27
C ILE A 126 -18.58 1.86 -4.48
N GLU A 127 -17.27 1.75 -4.70
CA GLU A 127 -16.66 0.99 -5.78
C GLU A 127 -16.65 -0.52 -5.55
N LYS A 128 -17.03 -0.98 -4.35
CA LYS A 128 -17.03 -2.40 -3.96
C LYS A 128 -18.24 -3.17 -4.47
N VAL A 129 -19.18 -2.52 -5.15
CA VAL A 129 -20.44 -3.13 -5.61
C VAL A 129 -20.20 -4.07 -6.79
N LEU A 130 -20.72 -5.29 -6.67
CA LEU A 130 -20.86 -6.28 -7.71
C LEU A 130 -22.34 -6.52 -8.02
N PRO A 131 -22.70 -6.85 -9.28
CA PRO A 131 -24.10 -7.13 -9.64
C PRO A 131 -24.66 -8.37 -8.95
N SER A 132 -23.94 -9.51 -9.00
CA SER A 132 -24.46 -10.81 -8.56
C SER A 132 -23.46 -11.73 -7.85
N TYR A 133 -23.96 -12.85 -7.30
CA TYR A 133 -23.20 -13.96 -6.74
C TYR A 133 -22.31 -14.65 -7.78
N ASP A 134 -22.74 -14.69 -9.05
CA ASP A 134 -21.91 -15.23 -10.13
C ASP A 134 -20.66 -14.36 -10.34
N ASP A 135 -20.82 -13.03 -10.35
CA ASP A 135 -19.70 -12.10 -10.39
C ASP A 135 -18.81 -12.28 -9.15
N LEU A 136 -19.42 -12.39 -7.96
CA LEU A 136 -18.69 -12.63 -6.72
C LEU A 136 -17.81 -13.87 -6.81
N SER A 137 -18.31 -14.98 -7.37
CA SER A 137 -17.53 -16.22 -7.49
C SER A 137 -16.24 -16.02 -8.27
N VAL A 138 -16.28 -15.21 -9.34
CA VAL A 138 -15.12 -14.84 -10.15
C VAL A 138 -14.17 -13.98 -9.32
N PHE A 139 -14.70 -12.97 -8.62
CA PHE A 139 -13.92 -12.04 -7.82
C PHE A 139 -13.23 -12.68 -6.62
N LEU A 140 -13.89 -13.59 -5.91
CA LEU A 140 -13.31 -14.37 -4.81
C LEU A 140 -12.13 -15.22 -5.31
N ARG A 141 -12.30 -15.90 -6.44
CA ARG A 141 -11.28 -16.74 -7.05
C ARG A 141 -10.04 -15.93 -7.46
N ILE A 142 -10.22 -14.77 -8.09
CA ILE A 142 -9.06 -13.93 -8.48
C ILE A 142 -8.44 -13.24 -7.27
N LEU A 143 -9.21 -12.86 -6.25
CA LEU A 143 -8.72 -12.20 -5.05
C LEU A 143 -7.74 -13.11 -4.29
N ALA A 144 -8.16 -14.32 -3.93
CA ALA A 144 -7.33 -15.26 -3.17
C ALA A 144 -6.02 -15.59 -3.91
N ARG A 145 -6.11 -15.90 -5.21
CA ARG A 145 -4.94 -16.24 -6.03
C ARG A 145 -3.96 -15.10 -6.21
N SER A 146 -4.47 -13.86 -6.34
CA SER A 146 -3.63 -12.69 -6.56
C SER A 146 -3.04 -12.13 -5.27
N ALA A 147 -3.71 -12.36 -4.13
CA ALA A 147 -3.31 -11.83 -2.83
C ALA A 147 -2.31 -12.76 -2.12
N THR A 148 -2.71 -14.01 -1.92
CA THR A 148 -1.98 -14.98 -1.08
C THR A 148 -1.54 -16.22 -1.85
N GLY A 149 -1.92 -16.34 -3.14
CA GLY A 149 -1.66 -17.54 -3.93
C GLY A 149 -2.55 -18.73 -3.54
N GLN A 150 -3.55 -18.52 -2.69
CA GLN A 150 -4.49 -19.56 -2.26
C GLN A 150 -5.56 -19.80 -3.33
N GLU A 151 -6.13 -21.00 -3.36
CA GLU A 151 -7.26 -21.30 -4.25
C GLU A 151 -8.52 -20.52 -3.85
N MET A 152 -8.74 -20.37 -2.55
CA MET A 152 -9.81 -19.60 -1.89
C MET A 152 -9.35 -19.18 -0.48
N SER A 153 -9.96 -18.16 0.11
CA SER A 153 -9.71 -17.78 1.51
C SER A 153 -10.29 -18.82 2.48
N SER A 154 -9.84 -18.79 3.74
CA SER A 154 -10.37 -19.69 4.77
C SER A 154 -11.81 -19.36 5.15
N TYR A 155 -12.17 -18.07 5.18
CA TYR A 155 -13.52 -17.61 5.50
C TYR A 155 -14.01 -16.63 4.42
N THR A 156 -15.24 -16.82 3.98
CA THR A 156 -15.99 -15.90 3.12
C THR A 156 -17.40 -15.81 3.68
N SER A 157 -17.72 -14.67 4.27
CA SER A 157 -18.97 -14.46 4.99
C SER A 157 -19.82 -13.44 4.27
N ILE A 158 -21.11 -13.75 4.12
CA ILE A 158 -22.09 -12.92 3.41
C ILE A 158 -23.14 -12.50 4.42
N TYR A 159 -23.20 -11.21 4.72
CA TYR A 159 -24.13 -10.64 5.70
C TYR A 159 -25.27 -9.94 4.97
N SER A 160 -26.51 -10.30 5.31
CA SER A 160 -27.72 -9.81 4.64
C SER A 160 -28.67 -9.05 5.57
N GLY A 161 -28.22 -8.68 6.77
CA GLY A 161 -29.03 -7.95 7.75
C GLY A 161 -28.80 -8.43 9.19
N PRO A 162 -29.66 -7.96 10.12
CA PRO A 162 -29.64 -8.40 11.51
C PRO A 162 -30.20 -9.83 11.64
N ALA A 163 -29.95 -10.46 12.79
CA ALA A 163 -30.49 -11.77 13.12
C ALA A 163 -32.03 -11.76 13.14
N HIS A 164 -32.63 -12.81 12.57
CA HIS A 164 -34.05 -13.10 12.66
C HIS A 164 -34.39 -13.81 13.97
N SER A 165 -35.69 -13.85 14.31
CA SER A 165 -36.17 -14.49 15.55
C SER A 165 -35.83 -15.98 15.68
N ASN A 166 -35.55 -16.64 14.57
CA ASN A 166 -35.25 -18.07 14.52
C ASN A 166 -33.75 -18.37 14.38
N ASP A 167 -32.93 -17.34 14.22
CA ASP A 167 -31.48 -17.50 14.14
C ASP A 167 -30.92 -17.76 15.54
N MET A 168 -29.89 -18.60 15.64
CA MET A 168 -29.27 -18.92 16.93
C MET A 168 -28.41 -17.79 17.47
N ASP A 169 -27.85 -16.98 16.57
CA ASP A 169 -26.89 -15.92 16.85
C ASP A 169 -26.95 -14.82 15.77
N GLY A 170 -26.21 -13.74 16.03
CA GLY A 170 -26.07 -12.59 15.13
C GLY A 170 -26.51 -11.27 15.78
N PRO A 171 -26.20 -10.14 15.11
CA PRO A 171 -26.43 -8.82 15.67
C PRO A 171 -27.93 -8.48 15.65
N SER A 172 -28.40 -7.76 16.66
CA SER A 172 -29.78 -7.22 16.67
C SER A 172 -29.95 -6.03 15.72
N GLU A 173 -28.85 -5.33 15.42
CA GLU A 173 -28.84 -4.19 14.52
C GLU A 173 -27.73 -4.34 13.49
N TYR A 174 -28.02 -4.00 12.23
CA TYR A 174 -27.08 -4.07 11.12
C TYR A 174 -27.12 -2.77 10.33
N HIS A 175 -25.99 -2.07 10.26
CA HIS A 175 -25.85 -0.75 9.65
C HIS A 175 -24.79 -0.78 8.55
N VAL A 176 -25.08 -0.17 7.40
CA VAL A 176 -24.12 -0.07 6.28
C VAL A 176 -23.81 1.40 6.00
N VAL A 177 -22.53 1.76 6.14
CA VAL A 177 -22.01 3.10 5.85
C VAL A 177 -21.27 3.08 4.52
N LEU A 178 -21.88 3.69 3.49
CA LEU A 178 -21.28 3.81 2.16
C LEU A 178 -20.40 5.05 2.05
N LEU A 179 -19.11 4.83 1.82
CA LEU A 179 -18.09 5.86 1.72
C LEU A 179 -17.82 6.23 0.26
N ASP A 180 -18.24 7.42 -0.15
CA ASP A 180 -17.82 8.02 -1.41
C ASP A 180 -16.37 8.53 -1.29
N ASN A 181 -16.15 9.54 -0.44
CA ASN A 181 -14.84 10.18 -0.22
C ASN A 181 -14.11 10.55 -1.54
N GLY A 182 -14.83 11.12 -2.51
CA GLY A 182 -14.30 11.56 -3.80
C GLY A 182 -14.39 10.52 -4.92
N ARG A 183 -14.89 9.31 -4.65
CA ARG A 183 -14.98 8.21 -5.63
C ARG A 183 -15.98 8.51 -6.75
N SER A 184 -17.12 9.15 -6.47
CA SER A 184 -18.06 9.56 -7.53
C SER A 184 -17.42 10.53 -8.51
N LYS A 185 -16.54 11.43 -8.02
CA LYS A 185 -15.77 12.33 -8.88
C LYS A 185 -14.72 11.58 -9.71
N MET A 186 -14.05 10.59 -9.11
CA MET A 186 -13.11 9.73 -9.84
C MET A 186 -13.79 8.93 -10.94
N LEU A 187 -15.01 8.44 -10.69
CA LEU A 187 -15.81 7.66 -11.63
C LEU A 187 -16.14 8.47 -12.90
N GLN A 188 -16.35 9.78 -12.76
CA GLN A 188 -16.62 10.69 -13.88
C GLN A 188 -15.35 11.18 -14.59
N GLY A 189 -14.16 10.88 -14.04
CA GLY A 189 -12.88 11.43 -14.49
C GLY A 189 -11.98 10.42 -15.21
N GLU A 190 -10.76 10.86 -15.50
CA GLU A 190 -9.73 10.07 -16.19
C GLU A 190 -9.15 8.92 -15.33
N PHE A 191 -9.51 8.86 -14.05
CA PHE A 191 -8.98 7.90 -13.07
C PHE A 191 -9.99 6.82 -12.65
N TRP A 192 -11.14 6.71 -13.31
CA TRP A 192 -12.19 5.75 -12.96
C TRP A 192 -11.68 4.30 -12.95
N GLU A 193 -10.71 3.97 -13.80
CA GLU A 193 -10.10 2.64 -13.89
C GLU A 193 -9.51 2.18 -12.55
N MET A 194 -9.12 3.13 -11.70
CA MET A 194 -8.60 2.89 -10.36
C MET A 194 -9.64 2.30 -9.40
N LEU A 195 -10.92 2.57 -9.64
CA LEU A 195 -12.05 2.08 -8.85
C LEU A 195 -12.27 0.57 -9.00
N ARG A 196 -11.68 -0.08 -10.02
CA ARG A 196 -11.72 -1.55 -10.17
C ARG A 196 -10.88 -2.28 -9.12
N CYS A 197 -10.11 -1.57 -8.29
CA CYS A 197 -9.14 -2.17 -7.40
C CYS A 197 -9.78 -3.02 -6.29
N ILE A 198 -9.54 -4.32 -6.34
CA ILE A 198 -9.99 -5.29 -5.32
C ILE A 198 -9.04 -5.41 -4.13
N ARG A 199 -8.03 -4.53 -4.04
CA ARG A 199 -7.07 -4.48 -2.92
C ARG A 199 -6.31 -5.79 -2.66
N CYS A 200 -6.00 -6.55 -3.71
CA CYS A 200 -5.28 -7.82 -3.60
C CYS A 200 -3.78 -7.69 -3.27
N GLY A 201 -3.16 -6.53 -3.50
CA GLY A 201 -1.74 -6.32 -3.16
C GLY A 201 -0.73 -6.80 -4.22
N ALA A 202 -1.17 -7.51 -5.26
CA ALA A 202 -0.29 -7.99 -6.34
C ALA A 202 0.62 -6.89 -6.92
N CYS A 203 0.10 -5.69 -7.14
CA CYS A 203 0.88 -4.56 -7.65
C CYS A 203 2.05 -4.16 -6.73
N MET A 204 1.90 -4.33 -5.41
CA MET A 204 2.93 -4.01 -4.42
C MET A 204 4.01 -5.08 -4.42
N ASN A 205 3.60 -6.35 -4.44
CA ASN A 205 4.50 -7.50 -4.45
C ASN A 205 5.43 -7.53 -5.66
N HIS A 206 5.01 -6.97 -6.80
CA HIS A 206 5.82 -6.89 -8.03
C HIS A 206 6.46 -5.52 -8.26
N CYS A 207 6.34 -4.58 -7.32
CA CYS A 207 6.92 -3.25 -7.43
C CYS A 207 8.35 -3.23 -6.87
N PRO A 208 9.38 -2.94 -7.68
CA PRO A 208 10.77 -2.92 -7.20
C PRO A 208 11.01 -1.78 -6.21
N VAL A 209 10.26 -0.67 -6.33
CA VAL A 209 10.34 0.45 -5.39
C VAL A 209 9.82 0.01 -4.02
N TYR A 210 8.59 -0.52 -3.96
CA TYR A 210 8.02 -1.03 -2.71
C TYR A 210 8.90 -2.10 -2.05
N GLN A 211 9.43 -3.05 -2.83
CA GLN A 211 10.34 -4.08 -2.30
C GLN A 211 11.64 -3.53 -1.71
N SER A 212 12.11 -2.37 -2.20
CA SER A 212 13.37 -1.77 -1.74
C SER A 212 13.20 -0.84 -0.53
N ILE A 213 12.09 -0.11 -0.45
CA ILE A 213 11.90 0.95 0.57
C ILE A 213 10.78 0.65 1.57
N GLY A 214 10.00 -0.40 1.35
CA GLY A 214 8.84 -0.74 2.19
C GLY A 214 7.63 0.19 2.00
N GLY A 215 6.58 -0.05 2.78
CA GLY A 215 5.33 0.70 2.68
C GLY A 215 5.34 2.08 3.34
N HIS A 216 6.05 2.24 4.47
CA HIS A 216 6.04 3.49 5.22
C HIS A 216 6.63 4.68 4.45
N ALA A 217 7.59 4.42 3.55
CA ALA A 217 8.19 5.46 2.72
C ALA A 217 7.19 6.13 1.75
N TYR A 218 6.00 5.56 1.55
CA TYR A 218 4.92 6.16 0.75
C TYR A 218 4.14 7.23 1.55
N GLY A 219 4.34 7.34 2.87
CA GLY A 219 3.81 8.44 3.69
C GLY A 219 2.31 8.41 3.94
N TRP A 220 1.60 7.33 3.60
CA TRP A 220 0.18 7.17 3.91
C TRP A 220 -0.27 5.69 3.93
N VAL A 221 -1.52 5.44 4.30
CA VAL A 221 -2.12 4.12 4.54
C VAL A 221 -2.29 3.28 3.27
N TYR A 222 -2.23 3.91 2.10
CA TYR A 222 -2.19 3.19 0.83
C TYR A 222 -0.77 3.27 0.26
N PRO A 223 0.05 2.21 0.47
CA PRO A 223 1.39 2.13 -0.09
C PRO A 223 1.40 1.51 -1.50
N GLY A 224 2.59 1.55 -2.12
CA GLY A 224 2.87 0.91 -3.40
C GLY A 224 2.22 1.58 -4.62
N PRO A 225 2.25 0.93 -5.81
CA PRO A 225 1.80 1.56 -7.06
C PRO A 225 0.35 2.03 -7.05
N MET A 226 -0.54 1.23 -6.46
CA MET A 226 -1.95 1.57 -6.25
C MET A 226 -2.06 2.81 -5.36
N GLY A 227 -1.31 2.84 -4.26
CA GLY A 227 -1.24 3.97 -3.34
C GLY A 227 -0.76 5.26 -3.99
N SER A 228 0.27 5.18 -4.84
CA SER A 228 0.80 6.32 -5.60
C SER A 228 -0.21 6.95 -6.57
N VAL A 229 -1.30 6.26 -6.91
CA VAL A 229 -2.43 6.83 -7.65
C VAL A 229 -3.54 7.30 -6.69
N TRP A 230 -3.96 6.46 -5.73
CA TRP A 230 -5.06 6.77 -4.82
C TRP A 230 -4.80 7.99 -3.94
N THR A 231 -3.63 8.04 -3.32
CA THR A 231 -3.28 9.07 -2.34
C THR A 231 -3.44 10.48 -2.93
N PRO A 232 -2.80 10.84 -4.06
CA PRO A 232 -2.97 12.17 -4.65
C PRO A 232 -4.42 12.52 -5.01
N LEU A 233 -5.26 11.53 -5.31
CA LEU A 233 -6.67 11.75 -5.64
C LEU A 233 -7.54 11.97 -4.40
N LEU A 234 -7.13 11.46 -3.24
CA LEU A 234 -7.87 11.56 -1.98
C LEU A 234 -7.47 12.79 -1.14
N VAL A 235 -6.17 13.04 -0.90
CA VAL A 235 -5.72 14.25 -0.14
C VAL A 235 -5.37 15.44 -1.02
N GLY A 236 -5.45 15.29 -2.34
CA GLY A 236 -5.05 16.31 -3.29
C GLY A 236 -3.58 16.22 -3.69
N LEU A 237 -3.34 16.62 -4.93
CA LEU A 237 -2.06 16.44 -5.63
C LEU A 237 -0.90 17.17 -4.96
N GLN A 238 -1.16 18.34 -4.36
CA GLN A 238 -0.17 19.15 -3.65
C GLN A 238 0.45 18.45 -2.45
N ASN A 239 -0.31 17.56 -1.80
CA ASN A 239 0.11 16.86 -0.59
C ASN A 239 0.87 15.55 -0.90
N ALA A 240 0.90 15.12 -2.17
CA ALA A 240 1.46 13.83 -2.57
C ALA A 240 2.09 13.83 -3.96
N ALA A 241 2.59 14.98 -4.43
CA ALA A 241 3.15 15.12 -5.78
C ALA A 241 4.42 14.26 -6.01
N ASN A 242 5.12 13.87 -4.94
CA ASN A 242 6.28 12.99 -5.00
C ASN A 242 5.90 11.54 -5.37
N LEU A 243 4.73 11.04 -4.95
CA LEU A 243 4.40 9.62 -5.12
C LEU A 243 4.30 9.17 -6.58
N PRO A 244 3.62 9.91 -7.49
CA PRO A 244 3.63 9.56 -8.90
C PRO A 244 5.05 9.57 -9.48
N ASN A 245 5.91 10.47 -9.02
CA ASN A 245 7.28 10.65 -9.51
C ASN A 245 8.26 9.59 -8.98
N ALA A 246 7.99 8.94 -7.85
CA ALA A 246 8.81 7.87 -7.29
C ALA A 246 8.75 6.55 -8.11
N CYS A 247 7.71 6.36 -8.93
CA CYS A 247 7.56 5.15 -9.75
C CYS A 247 8.64 5.05 -10.85
N THR A 248 9.16 3.86 -11.12
CA THR A 248 10.07 3.63 -12.26
C THR A 248 9.33 3.45 -13.59
N LEU A 249 7.99 3.38 -13.58
CA LEU A 249 7.12 3.10 -14.73
C LEU A 249 7.49 1.80 -15.47
N ASN A 250 7.97 0.79 -14.74
CA ASN A 250 8.41 -0.48 -15.33
C ASN A 250 7.28 -1.36 -15.93
N GLY A 251 6.01 -1.06 -15.64
CA GLY A 251 4.85 -1.80 -16.15
C GLY A 251 4.46 -3.10 -15.43
N ARG A 252 5.29 -3.63 -14.52
CA ARG A 252 5.01 -4.93 -13.86
C ARG A 252 3.70 -4.96 -13.10
N CYS A 253 3.35 -3.85 -12.44
CA CYS A 253 2.10 -3.73 -11.70
C CYS A 253 0.83 -3.83 -12.58
N GLU A 254 0.91 -3.44 -13.84
CA GLU A 254 -0.19 -3.57 -14.81
C GLU A 254 -0.26 -5.00 -15.35
N GLU A 255 0.88 -5.61 -15.66
CA GLU A 255 0.99 -7.01 -16.13
C GLU A 255 0.34 -8.00 -15.16
N VAL A 256 0.54 -7.82 -13.86
CA VAL A 256 0.04 -8.73 -12.82
C VAL A 256 -1.35 -8.35 -12.28
N CYS A 257 -1.95 -7.24 -12.74
CA CYS A 257 -3.21 -6.77 -12.18
C CYS A 257 -4.38 -7.66 -12.65
N PRO A 258 -5.07 -8.40 -11.75
CA PRO A 258 -6.15 -9.31 -12.16
C PRO A 258 -7.38 -8.57 -12.71
N VAL A 259 -7.50 -7.28 -12.38
CA VAL A 259 -8.60 -6.39 -12.76
C VAL A 259 -8.16 -5.32 -13.78
N LYS A 260 -7.01 -5.55 -14.43
CA LYS A 260 -6.50 -4.79 -15.60
C LYS A 260 -6.44 -3.27 -15.40
N ILE A 261 -5.98 -2.81 -14.24
CA ILE A 261 -5.78 -1.38 -13.97
C ILE A 261 -4.47 -0.92 -14.64
N PRO A 262 -4.50 0.09 -15.52
CA PRO A 262 -3.30 0.57 -16.19
C PRO A 262 -2.55 1.58 -15.29
N LEU A 263 -2.02 1.10 -14.16
CA LEU A 263 -1.33 1.93 -13.17
C LEU A 263 -0.22 2.83 -13.76
N PRO A 264 0.65 2.37 -14.68
CA PRO A 264 1.65 3.23 -15.32
C PRO A 264 1.04 4.41 -16.09
N LYS A 265 -0.07 4.19 -16.81
CA LYS A 265 -0.81 5.25 -17.51
C LYS A 265 -1.36 6.27 -16.52
N LEU A 266 -2.04 5.81 -15.47
CA LEU A 266 -2.62 6.69 -14.45
C LEU A 266 -1.54 7.53 -13.73
N LEU A 267 -0.42 6.91 -13.38
CA LEU A 267 0.73 7.60 -12.78
C LEU A 267 1.33 8.64 -13.73
N ARG A 268 1.46 8.32 -15.02
CA ARG A 268 1.93 9.28 -16.04
C ARG A 268 0.97 10.45 -16.20
N THR A 269 -0.35 10.22 -16.15
CA THR A 269 -1.35 11.30 -16.16
C THR A 269 -1.16 12.22 -14.96
N LEU A 270 -0.99 11.67 -13.75
CA LEU A 270 -0.70 12.47 -12.56
C LEU A 270 0.59 13.28 -12.70
N ARG A 271 1.67 12.69 -13.23
CA ARG A 271 2.92 13.45 -13.51
C ARG A 271 2.71 14.61 -14.46
N THR A 272 1.88 14.41 -15.48
CA THR A 272 1.55 15.45 -16.47
C THR A 272 0.80 16.59 -15.79
N GLN A 273 -0.22 16.27 -14.98
CA GLN A 273 -0.97 17.27 -14.22
C GLN A 273 -0.08 18.02 -13.20
N ILE A 274 0.84 17.33 -12.52
CA ILE A 274 1.83 17.94 -11.62
C ILE A 274 2.69 18.96 -12.39
N PHE A 275 3.17 18.57 -13.58
CA PHE A 275 3.98 19.43 -14.42
C PHE A 275 3.19 20.64 -14.94
N GLU A 276 1.98 20.45 -15.45
CA GLU A 276 1.14 21.53 -16.00
C GLU A 276 0.73 22.54 -14.93
N ARG A 277 0.46 22.09 -13.71
CA ARG A 277 0.10 22.95 -12.58
C ARG A 277 1.29 23.67 -11.92
N GLY A 278 2.51 23.50 -12.45
CA GLY A 278 3.70 24.17 -11.91
C GLY A 278 4.10 23.68 -10.52
N MET A 279 3.69 22.46 -10.11
CA MET A 279 3.98 21.89 -8.79
C MET A 279 5.41 21.33 -8.67
N ILE A 280 6.24 21.52 -9.70
CA ILE A 280 7.64 21.12 -9.73
C ILE A 280 8.49 22.39 -9.66
N ASP A 281 9.55 22.36 -8.84
CA ASP A 281 10.48 23.48 -8.71
C ASP A 281 10.99 23.97 -10.07
N TRP A 282 11.07 25.29 -10.23
CA TRP A 282 11.41 25.94 -11.49
C TRP A 282 12.83 25.56 -11.96
N LYS A 283 13.77 25.34 -11.03
CA LYS A 283 15.13 24.90 -11.34
C LYS A 283 15.10 23.51 -11.99
N SER A 284 14.30 22.60 -11.45
CA SER A 284 14.09 21.26 -12.01
C SER A 284 13.47 21.32 -13.40
N ARG A 285 12.53 22.24 -13.64
CA ARG A 285 11.93 22.45 -14.98
C ARG A 285 12.97 22.92 -16.00
N ILE A 286 13.81 23.89 -15.64
CA ILE A 286 14.89 24.37 -16.51
C ILE A 286 15.92 23.26 -16.74
N GLY A 287 16.31 22.54 -15.69
CA GLY A 287 17.22 21.39 -15.80
C GLY A 287 16.70 20.33 -16.77
N LEU A 288 15.41 19.95 -16.65
CA LEU A 288 14.75 19.03 -17.57
C LEU A 288 14.68 19.57 -19.00
N ALA A 289 14.38 20.86 -19.18
CA ALA A 289 14.32 21.49 -20.50
C ALA A 289 15.70 21.52 -21.18
N MET A 290 16.75 21.89 -20.44
CA MET A 290 18.14 21.86 -20.89
C MET A 290 18.57 20.44 -21.24
N TRP A 291 18.29 19.47 -20.36
CA TRP A 291 18.57 18.06 -20.61
C TRP A 291 17.84 17.56 -21.85
N GLY A 292 16.55 17.87 -22.01
CA GLY A 292 15.76 17.49 -23.18
C GLY A 292 16.23 18.16 -24.47
N TRP A 293 16.75 19.39 -24.43
CA TRP A 293 17.41 20.03 -25.57
C TRP A 293 18.73 19.32 -25.90
N MET A 294 19.56 19.00 -24.91
CA MET A 294 20.84 18.31 -25.12
C MET A 294 20.64 16.90 -25.66
N ALA A 295 19.71 16.13 -25.10
CA ALA A 295 19.41 14.76 -25.49
C ALA A 295 18.87 14.65 -26.93
N ARG A 296 18.20 15.70 -27.44
CA ARG A 296 17.76 15.79 -28.85
C ARG A 296 18.88 16.06 -29.84
N ASN A 297 20.09 16.38 -29.38
CA ASN A 297 21.27 16.64 -30.20
C ASN A 297 22.35 15.56 -29.96
N PRO A 298 22.34 14.43 -30.70
CA PRO A 298 23.18 13.28 -30.42
C PRO A 298 24.68 13.57 -30.36
N LEU A 299 25.19 14.46 -31.24
CA LEU A 299 26.61 14.83 -31.27
C LEU A 299 27.01 15.59 -30.01
N LEU A 300 26.24 16.61 -29.63
CA LEU A 300 26.47 17.41 -28.43
C LEU A 300 26.41 16.53 -27.18
N PHE A 301 25.39 15.68 -27.08
CA PHE A 301 25.21 14.76 -25.96
C PHE A 301 26.41 13.80 -25.83
N ARG A 302 26.85 13.20 -26.94
CA ARG A 302 28.00 12.28 -26.95
C ARG A 302 29.30 12.99 -26.54
N CYS A 303 29.56 14.18 -27.07
CA CYS A 303 30.74 14.97 -26.70
C CYS A 303 30.72 15.32 -25.20
N TRP A 304 29.59 15.81 -24.70
CA TRP A 304 29.43 16.15 -23.28
C TRP A 304 29.62 14.97 -22.34
N VAL A 305 28.95 13.84 -22.62
CA VAL A 305 29.05 12.64 -21.77
C VAL A 305 30.46 12.04 -21.80
N ASN A 306 31.13 12.03 -22.96
CA ASN A 306 32.51 11.56 -23.06
C ASN A 306 33.48 12.45 -22.29
N LEU A 307 33.41 13.77 -22.48
CA LEU A 307 34.27 14.71 -21.75
C LEU A 307 34.02 14.65 -20.25
N GLY A 308 32.75 14.60 -19.83
CA GLY A 308 32.36 14.43 -18.44
C GLY A 308 32.88 13.12 -17.85
N SER A 309 32.78 12.02 -18.59
CA SER A 309 33.29 10.71 -18.17
C SER A 309 34.80 10.69 -18.01
N ILE A 310 35.57 11.30 -18.93
CA ILE A 310 37.04 11.43 -18.82
C ILE A 310 37.41 12.29 -17.61
N PHE A 311 36.73 13.42 -17.43
CA PHE A 311 36.99 14.35 -16.33
C PHE A 311 36.71 13.71 -14.96
N LEU A 312 35.53 13.11 -14.79
CA LEU A 312 35.15 12.41 -13.56
C LEU A 312 36.03 11.18 -13.32
N SER A 313 36.43 10.44 -14.36
CA SER A 313 37.35 9.32 -14.21
C SER A 313 38.72 9.76 -13.69
N LYS A 314 39.27 10.86 -14.22
CA LYS A 314 40.54 11.43 -13.74
C LYS A 314 40.46 11.89 -12.29
N LEU A 315 39.38 12.58 -11.92
CA LEU A 315 39.13 13.05 -10.55
C LEU A 315 38.92 11.91 -9.55
N GLY A 316 38.26 10.82 -9.95
CA GLY A 316 37.95 9.66 -9.10
C GLY A 316 38.99 8.53 -9.15
N SER A 317 40.01 8.64 -10.01
CA SER A 317 40.96 7.57 -10.39
C SER A 317 41.69 6.88 -9.23
N LYS A 318 41.88 7.55 -8.09
CA LYS A 318 42.60 6.99 -6.93
C LYS A 318 41.70 6.26 -5.92
N LYS A 319 40.41 6.59 -5.86
CA LYS A 319 39.48 6.07 -4.85
C LYS A 319 38.36 5.21 -5.43
N GLY A 320 38.12 5.27 -6.74
CA GLY A 320 37.06 4.52 -7.42
C GLY A 320 35.64 5.07 -7.16
N SER A 321 35.48 5.99 -6.22
CA SER A 321 34.21 6.66 -5.90
C SER A 321 34.40 8.09 -5.39
N PHE A 322 33.31 8.85 -5.34
CA PHE A 322 33.22 10.18 -4.76
C PHE A 322 32.26 10.19 -3.58
N HIS A 323 32.78 10.50 -2.38
CA HIS A 323 31.97 10.73 -1.18
C HIS A 323 31.22 12.08 -1.21
N HIS A 324 31.71 13.03 -1.98
CA HIS A 324 31.05 14.32 -2.16
C HIS A 324 31.27 14.81 -3.59
N LEU A 325 30.18 15.17 -4.26
CA LEU A 325 30.23 15.70 -5.61
C LEU A 325 29.34 16.95 -5.68
N PRO A 326 29.91 18.13 -6.05
CA PRO A 326 29.12 19.35 -6.15
C PRO A 326 27.98 19.16 -7.14
N PHE A 327 26.81 19.72 -6.82
CA PHE A 327 25.55 19.56 -7.56
C PHE A 327 24.91 18.15 -7.54
N ALA A 328 25.53 17.17 -6.88
CA ALA A 328 24.96 15.84 -6.64
C ALA A 328 24.82 15.52 -5.13
N GLY A 329 24.76 16.57 -4.30
CA GLY A 329 24.68 16.49 -2.84
C GLY A 329 23.63 15.50 -2.34
N GLY A 330 22.40 15.57 -2.86
CA GLY A 330 21.33 14.65 -2.46
C GLY A 330 21.54 13.18 -2.80
N TRP A 331 22.49 12.84 -3.69
CA TRP A 331 22.94 11.44 -3.86
C TRP A 331 24.09 11.13 -2.91
N THR A 332 25.09 12.01 -2.85
CA THR A 332 26.32 11.81 -2.08
C THR A 332 26.16 11.92 -0.56
N GLU A 333 25.02 12.43 -0.07
CA GLU A 333 24.65 12.40 1.34
C GLU A 333 24.42 10.97 1.84
N GLU A 334 23.83 10.12 1.00
CA GLU A 334 23.42 8.76 1.38
C GLU A 334 24.27 7.68 0.70
N ARG A 335 24.86 7.97 -0.47
CA ARG A 335 25.56 6.99 -1.31
C ARG A 335 26.78 7.56 -2.00
N ASP A 336 27.87 6.81 -1.97
CA ASP A 336 29.04 7.13 -2.78
C ASP A 336 28.72 7.11 -4.29
N PHE A 337 29.19 8.11 -5.03
CA PHE A 337 29.04 8.15 -6.48
C PHE A 337 30.19 7.41 -7.15
N PRO A 338 29.95 6.32 -7.90
CA PRO A 338 31.03 5.55 -8.52
C PRO A 338 31.74 6.36 -9.61
N ALA A 339 33.07 6.31 -9.63
CA ALA A 339 33.86 6.98 -10.65
C ALA A 339 33.71 6.24 -11.99
N PRO A 340 33.41 6.94 -13.11
CA PRO A 340 33.27 6.29 -14.40
C PRO A 340 34.62 5.77 -14.93
N SER A 341 34.57 4.79 -15.84
CA SER A 341 35.76 4.17 -16.44
C SER A 341 36.49 5.04 -17.49
N GLY A 342 36.08 6.30 -17.66
CA GLY A 342 36.74 7.28 -18.54
C GLY A 342 36.30 7.24 -20.00
N ARG A 343 35.42 6.32 -20.40
CA ARG A 343 34.78 6.30 -21.73
C ARG A 343 33.29 6.05 -21.59
N SER A 344 32.45 6.72 -22.37
CA SER A 344 31.02 6.38 -22.41
C SER A 344 30.78 5.00 -23.02
N PHE A 345 29.66 4.37 -22.68
CA PHE A 345 29.22 3.11 -23.27
C PHE A 345 29.25 3.13 -24.81
N VAL A 346 28.69 4.19 -25.42
CA VAL A 346 28.64 4.34 -26.88
C VAL A 346 30.05 4.42 -27.49
N SER A 347 30.99 5.10 -26.82
CA SER A 347 32.38 5.14 -27.27
C SER A 347 33.06 3.77 -27.16
N GLN A 348 32.75 2.99 -26.13
CA GLN A 348 33.30 1.64 -25.93
C GLN A 348 32.74 0.67 -26.98
N TRP A 349 31.43 0.72 -27.20
CA TRP A 349 30.71 -0.05 -28.22
C TRP A 349 31.29 0.16 -29.62
N HIS A 350 31.49 1.41 -30.04
CA HIS A 350 32.11 1.72 -31.33
C HIS A 350 33.59 1.31 -31.44
N SER A 351 34.28 1.13 -30.31
CA SER A 351 35.68 0.71 -30.29
C SER A 351 35.88 -0.81 -30.33
N GLY A 352 34.79 -1.60 -30.40
CA GLY A 352 34.86 -3.06 -30.50
C GLY A 352 35.47 -3.75 -29.27
N LYS A 353 35.44 -3.09 -28.11
CA LYS A 353 35.80 -3.74 -26.84
C LYS A 353 34.60 -4.55 -26.38
N ASP A 354 34.59 -5.83 -26.71
CA ASP A 354 33.65 -6.81 -26.15
C ASP A 354 33.84 -6.87 -24.63
N HIS A 355 32.70 -7.00 -23.93
CA HIS A 355 32.63 -7.12 -22.47
C HIS A 355 32.99 -8.52 -21.99
#